data_AF-A0A7R9WHK4-F1
#
_entry.id   AF-A0A7R9WHK4-F1
#
_cell.length_a   1.000
_cell.length_b   1.000
_cell.length_c   1.000
_cell.angle_alpha   90.00
_cell.angle_beta   90.00
_cell.angle_gamma   90.00
#
_symmetry.space_group_name_H-M   'P 1'
#
loop_
_entity.id
_entity.type
_entity.pdbx_description
1 polymer ?
#
loop_
_entity_poly.entity_id
_entity_poly.type
_entity_poly.pdbx_seq_one_letter_code
_entity_poly.pdbx_strand_id
1 'polypeptide(L)'
;NEGPVPAAFVEADSPKLGVDTINFAFDDEWVLSPSVTPEITTVGATAQRRFPAVHLRACVSRRPIFILLNVAAPSSIISILSLTTYFVPPEDTADRLNLSITILLTAVA
;
A
#
# COMPACT_ATOMS: atom_id res chain seq x y z
N ASN A 1 -27.40 43.19 6.71
CA ASN A 1 -26.01 43.52 6.35
C ASN A 1 -25.08 42.71 7.25
N GLU A 2 -25.24 41.39 7.25
CA GLU A 2 -24.47 40.49 8.11
C GLU A 2 -23.42 39.83 7.23
N GLY A 3 -22.22 40.40 7.23
CA GLY A 3 -21.06 39.77 6.61
C GLY A 3 -20.74 38.44 7.30
N PRO A 4 -20.08 37.49 6.62
CA PRO A 4 -19.76 36.18 7.19
C PRO A 4 -18.89 36.36 8.45
N VAL A 5 -19.39 35.89 9.59
CA VAL A 5 -18.64 35.88 10.85
C VAL A 5 -17.44 34.95 10.67
N PRO A 6 -16.19 35.42 10.85
CA PRO A 6 -15.01 34.58 10.71
C PRO A 6 -14.95 33.58 11.87
N ALA A 7 -15.42 32.36 11.64
CA ALA A 7 -15.18 31.23 12.52
C ALA A 7 -13.76 30.71 12.24
N ALA A 8 -12.90 30.78 13.24
CA ALA A 8 -11.57 30.16 13.21
C ALA A 8 -11.59 28.92 14.10
N PHE A 9 -11.08 27.79 13.60
CA PHE A 9 -10.78 26.65 14.48
C PHE A 9 -9.50 26.99 15.25
N VAL A 10 -9.58 26.93 16.57
CA VAL A 10 -8.41 27.02 17.44
C VAL A 10 -7.93 25.59 17.67
N GLU A 11 -6.69 25.32 17.28
CA GLU A 11 -6.02 24.06 17.58
C GLU A 11 -5.80 23.99 19.10
N ALA A 12 -6.65 23.25 19.80
CA ALA A 12 -6.37 22.89 21.18
C ALA A 12 -5.21 21.89 21.17
N ASP A 13 -4.26 22.11 22.08
CA ASP A 13 -3.03 21.34 22.28
C ASP A 13 -3.24 19.85 21.96
N SER A 14 -2.55 19.38 20.92
CA SER A 14 -2.95 18.29 20.05
C SER A 14 -3.45 17.04 20.80
N PRO A 15 -4.77 16.79 20.89
CA PRO A 15 -5.22 15.49 21.32
C PRO A 15 -4.81 14.52 20.22
N LYS A 16 -4.00 13.50 20.56
CA LYS A 16 -3.77 12.37 19.68
C LYS A 16 -5.13 11.74 19.38
N LEU A 17 -5.74 12.13 18.26
CA LEU A 17 -7.03 11.63 17.85
C LEU A 17 -6.82 10.15 17.47
N GLY A 18 -7.26 9.28 18.36
CA GLY A 18 -7.27 7.85 18.13
C GLY A 18 -8.51 7.46 17.33
N VAL A 19 -8.35 6.50 16.43
CA VAL A 19 -9.49 5.81 15.81
C VAL A 19 -9.55 4.40 16.37
N ASP A 20 -10.76 3.95 16.70
CA ASP A 20 -11.02 2.57 17.08
C ASP A 20 -10.84 1.66 15.86
N THR A 21 -9.91 0.72 15.95
CA THR A 21 -9.57 -0.22 14.89
C THR A 21 -10.26 -1.57 15.04
N ILE A 22 -11.03 -1.81 16.11
CA ILE A 22 -11.56 -3.14 16.47
C ILE A 22 -12.55 -3.66 15.42
N ASN A 23 -13.41 -2.80 14.89
CA ASN A 23 -14.45 -3.16 13.91
C ASN A 23 -14.07 -2.73 12.49
N PHE A 24 -12.78 -2.71 12.17
CA PHE A 24 -12.33 -2.34 10.84
C PHE A 24 -12.66 -3.47 9.83
N ALA A 25 -13.52 -3.17 8.86
CA ALA A 25 -14.07 -4.16 7.94
C ALA A 25 -13.04 -4.83 7.02
N PHE A 26 -11.85 -4.23 6.84
CA PHE A 26 -10.78 -4.73 5.97
C PHE A 26 -9.53 -5.12 6.75
N ASP A 27 -9.67 -5.54 8.01
CA ASP A 27 -8.53 -5.96 8.84
C ASP A 27 -7.78 -7.17 8.26
N ASP A 28 -8.43 -7.96 7.40
CA ASP A 28 -7.82 -9.10 6.69
C ASP A 28 -6.82 -8.69 5.60
N GLU A 29 -7.00 -7.53 4.98
CA GLU A 29 -6.16 -7.04 3.89
C GLU A 29 -5.29 -5.83 4.27
N TRP A 30 -5.78 -4.98 5.17
CA TRP A 30 -5.17 -3.71 5.51
C TRP A 30 -5.00 -3.58 7.02
N VAL A 31 -3.86 -3.03 7.43
CA VAL A 31 -3.59 -2.63 8.80
C VAL A 31 -3.88 -1.14 8.91
N LEU A 32 -4.96 -0.79 9.62
CA LEU A 32 -5.30 0.59 9.93
C LEU A 32 -4.41 1.11 11.07
N SER A 33 -3.77 2.25 10.85
CA SER A 33 -2.99 2.90 11.91
C SER A 33 -3.94 3.49 12.95
N PRO A 34 -3.69 3.31 14.26
CA PRO A 34 -4.60 3.77 15.32
C PRO A 34 -4.60 5.30 15.50
N SER A 35 -3.67 6.01 14.86
CA SER A 35 -3.55 7.46 14.91
C SER A 35 -4.13 8.12 13.67
N VAL A 36 -4.94 9.15 13.87
CA VAL A 36 -5.37 10.08 12.81
C VAL A 36 -4.69 11.42 13.01
N THR A 37 -4.16 11.97 11.92
CA THR A 37 -3.57 13.31 11.92
C THR A 37 -4.59 14.32 11.41
N PRO A 38 -5.05 15.25 12.28
CA PRO A 38 -5.89 16.36 11.85
C PRO A 38 -5.01 17.48 11.25
N GLU A 39 -5.47 18.05 10.14
CA GLU A 39 -4.85 19.20 9.48
C GLU A 39 -5.95 20.26 9.31
N ILE A 40 -5.85 21.37 10.05
CA ILE A 40 -6.80 22.48 9.94
C ILE A 40 -6.45 23.29 8.70
N THR A 41 -7.39 23.38 7.76
CA THR A 41 -7.24 24.13 6.52
C THR A 41 -8.36 25.15 6.38
N THR A 42 -8.22 26.08 5.43
CA THR A 42 -9.31 26.97 5.05
C THR A 42 -9.69 26.68 3.60
N VAL A 43 -10.95 26.32 3.36
CA VAL A 43 -11.47 26.06 2.01
C VAL A 43 -12.32 27.26 1.59
N GLY A 44 -12.05 27.81 0.41
CA GLY A 44 -12.77 28.98 -0.10
C GLY A 44 -13.20 28.82 -1.55
N ALA A 45 -14.36 29.37 -1.90
CA ALA A 45 -14.82 29.50 -3.29
C ALA A 45 -14.25 30.76 -3.98
N THR A 46 -13.74 31.74 -3.21
CA THR A 46 -13.16 33.00 -3.70
C THR A 46 -12.20 33.58 -2.65
N ALA A 47 -11.27 34.48 -3.03
CA ALA A 47 -10.30 35.10 -2.12
C ALA A 47 -10.92 35.80 -0.90
N GLN A 48 -12.14 36.32 -1.02
CA GLN A 48 -12.88 37.04 0.03
C GLN A 48 -13.78 36.12 0.90
N ARG A 49 -13.98 34.85 0.52
CA ARG A 49 -14.92 33.94 1.19
C ARG A 49 -14.27 32.60 1.47
N ARG A 50 -13.63 32.51 2.64
CA ARG A 50 -12.98 31.31 3.15
C ARG A 50 -13.76 30.78 4.36
N PHE A 51 -13.88 29.46 4.43
CA PHE A 51 -14.51 28.73 5.52
C PHE A 51 -13.48 27.81 6.16
N PRO A 52 -13.55 27.60 7.47
CA PRO A 52 -12.63 26.71 8.14
C PRO A 52 -12.99 25.25 7.82
N ALA A 53 -12.00 24.41 7.60
CA ALA A 53 -12.14 22.98 7.29
C ALA A 53 -11.12 22.17 8.09
N VAL A 54 -11.42 20.89 8.32
CA VAL A 54 -10.52 19.95 8.98
C VAL A 54 -10.31 18.77 8.06
N HIS A 55 -9.07 18.53 7.68
CA HIS A 55 -8.66 17.38 6.90
C HIS A 55 -8.19 16.29 7.87
N LEU A 56 -8.86 15.15 7.87
CA LEU A 56 -8.46 13.99 8.66
C LEU A 56 -7.68 13.03 7.76
N ARG A 57 -6.44 12.72 8.13
CA ARG A 57 -5.62 11.74 7.42
C ARG A 57 -5.50 10.48 8.27
N ALA A 58 -5.98 9.37 7.73
CA ALA A 58 -5.76 8.03 8.27
C ALA A 58 -4.71 7.30 7.42
N CYS A 59 -3.74 6.67 8.06
CA CYS A 59 -2.73 5.88 7.38
C CYS A 59 -3.11 4.40 7.40
N VAL A 60 -3.16 3.76 6.25
CA VAL A 60 -3.41 2.32 6.09
C VAL A 60 -2.22 1.68 5.40
N SER A 61 -1.80 0.51 5.88
CA SER A 61 -0.75 -0.28 5.22
C SER A 61 -1.29 -1.62 4.76
N ARG A 62 -0.83 -2.12 3.60
CA ARG A 62 -1.33 -3.38 3.04
C ARG A 62 -0.64 -4.56 3.71
N ARG A 63 -1.39 -5.61 4.07
CA ARG A 63 -0.82 -6.87 4.56
C ARG A 63 -0.12 -7.60 3.42
N PRO A 64 1.19 -7.88 3.51
CA PRO A 64 1.95 -8.41 2.39
C PRO A 64 1.75 -9.92 2.20
N ILE A 65 1.18 -10.63 3.18
CA ILE A 65 1.21 -12.10 3.23
C ILE A 65 0.59 -12.77 2.00
N PHE A 66 -0.54 -12.26 1.51
CA PHE A 66 -1.20 -12.79 0.32
C PHE A 66 -0.33 -12.65 -0.94
N ILE A 67 0.32 -11.48 -1.09
CA ILE A 67 1.22 -11.20 -2.21
C ILE A 67 2.49 -12.07 -2.10
N LEU A 68 3.01 -12.22 -0.88
CA LEU A 68 4.19 -13.03 -0.63
C LEU A 68 3.95 -14.50 -1.00
N LEU A 69 2.81 -15.07 -0.59
CA LEU A 69 2.52 -16.49 -0.86
C LEU A 69 2.12 -16.75 -2.32
N ASN A 70 1.38 -15.85 -2.95
CA ASN A 70 0.84 -16.10 -4.30
C ASN A 70 1.73 -15.55 -5.42
N VAL A 71 2.61 -14.59 -5.15
CA VAL A 71 3.45 -13.95 -6.17
C VAL A 71 4.92 -14.15 -5.87
N ALA A 72 5.37 -13.75 -4.67
CA ALA A 72 6.80 -13.81 -4.34
C ALA A 72 7.31 -15.25 -4.18
N ALA A 73 6.52 -16.13 -3.56
CA ALA A 73 6.91 -17.53 -3.37
C ALA A 73 7.06 -18.28 -4.70
N PRO A 74 6.06 -18.34 -5.62
CA PRO A 74 6.24 -19.03 -6.90
C PRO A 74 7.35 -18.40 -7.76
N SER A 75 7.47 -17.07 -7.81
CA SER A 75 8.56 -16.41 -8.55
C SER A 75 9.95 -16.74 -7.97
N SER A 76 10.08 -16.84 -6.65
CA SER A 76 11.33 -17.25 -6.00
C SER A 76 11.71 -18.70 -6.33
N ILE A 77 10.73 -19.61 -6.39
CA ILE A 77 10.96 -21.02 -6.76
C ILE A 77 11.45 -21.11 -8.20
N ILE A 78 10.81 -20.40 -9.13
CA ILE A 78 11.21 -20.36 -10.55
C ILE A 78 12.65 -19.80 -10.67
N SER A 79 12.98 -18.78 -9.89
CA SER A 79 14.33 -18.21 -9.86
C SER A 79 15.37 -19.24 -9.37
N ILE A 80 15.03 -20.05 -8.36
CA ILE A 80 15.91 -21.13 -7.89
C ILE A 80 16.06 -22.23 -8.95
N LEU A 81 14.97 -22.58 -9.66
CA LEU A 81 15.03 -23.55 -10.75
C LEU A 81 15.98 -23.11 -11.86
N SER A 82 16.08 -21.81 -12.14
CA SER A 82 17.05 -21.30 -13.12
C SER A 82 18.52 -21.66 -12.78
N LEU A 83 18.86 -21.79 -11.49
CA LEU A 83 20.18 -22.22 -11.05
C LEU A 83 20.41 -23.73 -11.27
N THR A 84 19.35 -24.54 -11.27
CA THR A 84 19.44 -25.99 -11.48
C THR A 84 19.89 -26.35 -12.90
N THR A 85 19.69 -25.46 -13.89
CA THR A 85 20.18 -25.62 -15.26
C THR A 85 21.71 -25.75 -15.35
N TYR A 86 22.45 -25.24 -14.36
CA TYR A 86 23.90 -25.40 -14.28
C TYR A 86 24.33 -26.78 -13.79
N PHE A 87 23.46 -27.53 -13.11
CA PHE A 87 23.72 -28.89 -12.66
C PHE A 87 23.45 -29.96 -13.73
N VAL A 88 22.75 -29.61 -14.80
CA VAL A 88 22.47 -30.54 -15.90
C VAL A 88 23.76 -30.75 -16.73
N PRO A 89 24.13 -32.02 -17.01
CA PRO A 89 25.34 -32.32 -17.76
C PRO A 89 25.36 -31.67 -19.16
N PRO A 90 26.53 -31.22 -19.64
CA PRO A 90 26.65 -30.50 -20.92
C PRO A 90 26.33 -31.35 -22.15
N GLU A 91 26.41 -32.67 -22.05
CA GLU A 91 26.03 -33.63 -23.10
C GLU A 91 24.54 -33.55 -23.48
N ASP A 92 23.67 -33.23 -22.52
CA ASP A 92 22.21 -33.17 -22.70
C ASP A 92 21.75 -31.75 -23.05
N THR A 93 22.27 -31.22 -24.17
CA THR A 93 22.03 -29.83 -24.60
C THR A 93 20.57 -29.53 -24.91
N ALA A 94 19.82 -30.52 -25.42
CA ALA A 94 18.39 -30.38 -25.71
C ALA A 94 17.56 -30.16 -24.44
N ASP A 95 17.86 -30.89 -23.37
CA ASP A 95 17.15 -30.80 -22.09
C ASP A 95 17.45 -29.50 -21.36
N ARG A 96 18.70 -29.03 -21.41
CA ARG A 96 19.09 -27.71 -20.87
C ARG A 96 18.35 -26.55 -21.56
N LEU A 97 18.23 -26.62 -22.88
CA LEU A 97 17.52 -25.62 -23.67
C LEU A 97 16.00 -25.65 -23.37
N ASN A 98 15.42 -26.84 -23.29
CA ASN A 98 14.00 -27.00 -22.97
C ASN A 98 13.66 -26.48 -21.57
N LEU A 99 14.46 -26.81 -20.56
CA LEU A 99 14.31 -26.29 -19.20
C LEU A 99 14.45 -24.76 -19.15
N SER A 100 15.43 -24.21 -19.85
CA SER A 100 15.65 -22.76 -19.90
C SER A 100 14.48 -22.00 -20.53
N ILE A 101 13.94 -22.51 -21.64
CA ILE A 101 12.77 -21.92 -22.31
C ILE A 101 11.53 -22.02 -21.43
N THR A 102 11.32 -23.17 -20.79
CA THR A 102 10.18 -23.38 -19.89
C THR A 102 10.22 -22.42 -18.71
N ILE A 103 11.37 -22.31 -18.03
CA ILE A 103 11.56 -21.38 -16.89
C ILE A 103 11.35 -19.93 -17.33
N LEU A 104 11.88 -19.54 -18.50
CA LEU A 104 11.71 -18.19 -19.04
C LEU A 104 10.25 -17.88 -19.34
N LEU A 105 9.51 -18.81 -19.93
CA LEU A 105 8.09 -18.64 -20.22
C LEU A 105 7.27 -18.53 -18.94
N THR A 106 7.52 -19.40 -17.95
CA THR A 106 6.81 -19.39 -16.66
C THR A 106 7.14 -18.14 -15.83
N ALA A 107 8.33 -17.55 -15.97
CA ALA A 107 8.68 -16.32 -15.27
C ALA A 107 8.03 -15.06 -15.88
N VAL A 108 7.69 -15.09 -17.17
CA VAL A 108 7.08 -13.97 -17.92
C VAL A 108 5.56 -14.01 -17.92
N ALA A 109 4.96 -15.21 -17.86
CA ALA A 109 3.52 -15.42 -17.82
C ALA A 109 2.89 -15.04 -16.47
#